data_AF-A0A1Q7CVM2-F1
#
_entry.id   AF-A0A1Q7CVM2-F1
#
_cell.length_a   1.000
_cell.length_b   1.000
_cell.length_c   1.000
_cell.angle_alpha   90.00
_cell.angle_beta   90.00
_cell.angle_gamma   90.00
#
_symmetry.space_group_name_H-M   'P 1'
#
loop_
_entity.id
_entity.type
_entity.pdbx_description
1 polymer ?
#
loop_
_entity_poly.entity_id
_entity_poly.type
_entity_poly.pdbx_seq_one_letter_code
_entity_poly.pdbx_strand_id
1 'polypeptide(L)'
;MEHNIIFEFLNSILLQIPGLTKGPLGSANPMVKGMIPSAIGITFIAIGLNLFNSLIKRKMVDHDKLRRLLRETRAWQKERMAAFRSKDQEKIDELSKKSAYMNKMNMEVMQMNMRPMMITFLPLILIFYFVLPPLFSYTVAISPIPLNFVPGDFFQLTCTAAKVISTPQICKHVNDLYFWAWYFLSSASFSGIIMRLTKTTMDLS
;
A
#
# COMPACT_ATOMS: atom_id res chain seq x y z
N MET A 1 -11.56 15.24 39.14
CA MET A 1 -12.82 15.18 38.37
C MET A 1 -12.66 15.55 36.89
N GLU A 2 -11.42 15.63 36.35
CA GLU A 2 -11.16 16.03 34.95
C GLU A 2 -10.80 14.85 34.01
N HIS A 3 -10.36 13.70 34.55
CA HIS A 3 -9.93 12.56 33.74
C HIS A 3 -11.07 11.70 33.19
N ASN A 4 -12.28 11.80 33.76
CA ASN A 4 -13.45 11.10 33.25
C ASN A 4 -14.02 11.76 32.00
N ILE A 5 -13.89 13.08 31.86
CA ILE A 5 -14.48 13.82 30.74
C ILE A 5 -13.71 13.55 29.45
N ILE A 6 -12.38 13.46 29.51
CA ILE A 6 -11.56 13.11 28.35
C ILE A 6 -11.78 11.65 27.94
N PHE A 7 -11.93 10.73 28.90
CA PHE A 7 -12.27 9.33 28.62
C PHE A 7 -13.69 9.15 28.08
N GLU A 8 -14.66 9.92 28.58
CA GLU A 8 -16.04 9.95 28.06
C GLU A 8 -16.12 10.62 26.70
N PHE A 9 -15.32 11.65 26.45
CA PHE A 9 -15.21 12.32 25.16
C PHE A 9 -14.56 11.40 24.12
N LEU A 10 -13.46 10.73 24.48
CA LEU A 10 -12.84 9.68 23.66
C LEU A 10 -13.81 8.54 23.39
N ASN A 11 -14.55 8.08 24.42
CA ASN A 11 -15.60 7.09 24.24
C ASN A 11 -16.73 7.60 23.34
N SER A 12 -17.16 8.86 23.44
CA SER A 12 -18.23 9.42 22.59
C SER A 12 -17.81 9.50 21.11
N ILE A 13 -16.54 9.84 20.85
CA ILE A 13 -15.95 9.84 19.50
C ILE A 13 -15.76 8.41 18.99
N LEU A 14 -15.35 7.48 19.85
CA LEU A 14 -15.16 6.06 19.51
C LEU A 14 -16.52 5.32 19.32
N LEU A 15 -17.56 5.69 20.09
CA LEU A 15 -18.93 5.17 20.02
C LEU A 15 -19.73 5.74 18.84
N GLN A 16 -19.24 6.81 18.21
CA GLN A 16 -19.79 7.35 16.97
C GLN A 16 -19.06 6.83 15.72
N ILE A 17 -18.26 5.76 15.83
CA ILE A 17 -17.78 4.99 14.68
C ILE A 17 -18.87 3.98 14.32
N PRO A 18 -19.77 4.27 13.36
CA PRO A 18 -20.95 3.46 13.09
C PRO A 18 -20.51 2.33 12.16
N GLY A 19 -19.96 1.26 12.76
CA GLY A 19 -19.45 0.10 12.04
C GLY A 19 -18.91 -1.01 12.95
N LEU A 20 -18.63 -0.74 14.22
CA LEU A 20 -17.89 -1.67 15.08
C LEU A 20 -18.71 -2.63 15.94
N THR A 21 -20.02 -2.44 16.09
CA THR A 21 -20.86 -3.40 16.84
C THR A 21 -22.27 -3.38 16.29
N LYS A 22 -22.59 -4.36 15.44
CA LYS A 22 -23.96 -4.77 15.04
C LYS A 22 -24.87 -3.60 14.63
N GLY A 23 -24.97 -3.34 13.32
CA GLY A 23 -25.87 -2.30 12.78
C GLY A 23 -27.27 -2.34 13.42
N PRO A 24 -27.95 -1.21 13.64
CA PRO A 24 -28.64 -0.54 12.54
C PRO A 24 -28.86 0.98 12.75
N LEU A 25 -28.24 1.86 11.97
CA LEU A 25 -28.73 3.25 11.82
C LEU A 25 -28.87 3.63 10.35
N GLY A 26 -30.13 3.87 9.92
CA GLY A 26 -30.40 4.90 8.91
C GLY A 26 -30.75 4.58 7.44
N SER A 27 -30.93 3.34 6.98
CA SER A 27 -31.45 3.07 5.61
C SER A 27 -32.10 1.69 5.47
N ALA A 28 -33.10 1.57 4.60
CA ALA A 28 -33.99 0.40 4.45
C ALA A 28 -33.42 -0.77 3.61
N ASN A 29 -32.19 -0.65 3.08
CA ASN A 29 -31.52 -1.73 2.35
C ASN A 29 -30.38 -2.36 3.19
N PRO A 30 -30.44 -3.65 3.55
CA PRO A 30 -29.47 -4.31 4.43
C PRO A 30 -28.05 -4.39 3.85
N MET A 31 -27.93 -4.22 2.53
CA MET A 31 -26.68 -4.18 1.77
C MET A 31 -25.92 -2.86 1.95
N VAL A 32 -26.64 -1.73 1.98
CA VAL A 32 -26.04 -0.38 2.00
C VAL A 32 -25.64 0.05 3.42
N LYS A 33 -26.34 -0.49 4.43
CA LYS A 33 -26.24 -0.07 5.83
C LYS A 33 -24.93 -0.44 6.53
N GLY A 34 -24.26 -1.51 6.10
CA GLY A 34 -22.94 -1.92 6.62
C GLY A 34 -21.79 -1.64 5.67
N MET A 35 -22.07 -1.57 4.37
CA MET A 35 -21.08 -1.50 3.30
C MET A 35 -20.48 -0.10 3.14
N ILE A 36 -21.33 0.95 3.14
CA ILE A 36 -20.87 2.35 3.08
C ILE A 36 -19.96 2.71 4.27
N PRO A 37 -20.36 2.49 5.54
CA PRO A 37 -19.47 2.83 6.66
C PRO A 37 -18.20 2.00 6.68
N SER A 38 -18.25 0.73 6.26
CA SER A 38 -17.06 -0.12 6.13
C SER A 38 -16.11 0.41 5.06
N ALA A 39 -16.63 0.80 3.89
CA ALA A 39 -15.85 1.38 2.80
C ALA A 39 -15.18 2.69 3.24
N ILE A 40 -15.92 3.59 3.88
CA ILE A 40 -15.40 4.85 4.41
C ILE A 40 -14.34 4.58 5.50
N GLY A 41 -14.61 3.67 6.43
CA GLY A 41 -13.70 3.29 7.50
C GLY A 41 -12.37 2.75 6.97
N ILE A 42 -12.42 1.84 5.98
CA ILE A 42 -11.21 1.31 5.33
C ILE A 42 -10.48 2.40 4.55
N THR A 43 -11.19 3.33 3.91
CA THR A 43 -10.55 4.47 3.24
C THR A 43 -9.80 5.36 4.23
N PHE A 44 -10.37 5.67 5.40
CA PHE A 44 -9.66 6.42 6.45
C PHE A 44 -8.44 5.66 6.99
N ILE A 45 -8.57 4.36 7.24
CA ILE A 45 -7.46 3.48 7.63
C ILE A 45 -6.39 3.48 6.53
N ALA A 46 -6.77 3.45 5.26
CA ALA A 46 -5.86 3.52 4.13
C ALA A 46 -5.07 4.84 4.12
N ILE A 47 -5.75 5.97 4.26
CA ILE A 47 -5.11 7.29 4.31
C ILE A 47 -4.15 7.37 5.51
N GLY A 48 -4.60 6.94 6.70
CA GLY A 48 -3.78 6.95 7.92
C GLY A 48 -2.54 6.07 7.81
N LEU A 49 -2.69 4.84 7.33
CA LEU A 49 -1.57 3.91 7.12
C LEU A 49 -0.61 4.41 6.03
N ASN A 50 -1.11 5.01 4.94
CA ASN A 50 -0.23 5.60 3.93
C ASN A 50 0.57 6.77 4.48
N LEU A 51 -0.05 7.62 5.29
CA LEU A 51 0.64 8.73 5.94
C LEU A 51 1.72 8.21 6.89
N PHE A 52 1.37 7.25 7.74
CA PHE A 52 2.30 6.61 8.66
C PHE A 52 3.48 5.95 7.94
N ASN A 53 3.22 5.16 6.89
CA ASN A 53 4.24 4.54 6.05
C ASN A 53 5.14 5.58 5.38
N SER A 54 4.58 6.69 4.91
CA SER A 54 5.34 7.77 4.29
C SER A 54 6.21 8.50 5.31
N LEU A 55 5.75 8.70 6.54
CA LEU A 55 6.54 9.29 7.63
C LEU A 55 7.67 8.37 8.07
N ILE A 56 7.42 7.07 8.22
CA ILE A 56 8.46 6.08 8.52
C ILE A 56 9.52 6.10 7.43
N LYS A 57 9.10 6.05 6.16
CA LYS A 57 10.01 6.08 5.01
C LYS A 57 10.88 7.34 5.03
N ARG A 58 10.28 8.51 5.27
CA ARG A 58 11.01 9.77 5.37
C ARG A 58 12.05 9.77 6.49
N LYS A 59 11.71 9.17 7.63
CA LYS A 59 12.60 9.14 8.81
C LYS A 59 13.73 8.12 8.66
N MET A 60 13.47 6.99 8.00
CA MET A 60 14.45 5.90 7.87
C MET A 60 15.35 6.02 6.64
N VAL A 61 14.94 6.75 5.60
CA VAL A 61 15.70 6.86 4.34
C VAL A 61 16.45 8.17 4.26
N ASP A 62 17.77 8.10 4.12
CA ASP A 62 18.60 9.25 3.74
C ASP A 62 18.40 9.54 2.24
N HIS A 63 17.55 10.52 1.96
CA HIS A 63 17.22 10.94 0.60
C HIS A 63 18.40 11.57 -0.14
N ASP A 64 19.35 12.22 0.55
CA ASP A 64 20.49 12.85 -0.08
C ASP A 64 21.53 11.82 -0.50
N LYS A 65 21.83 10.87 0.38
CA LYS A 65 22.67 9.73 0.05
C LYS A 65 22.06 8.92 -1.10
N LEU A 66 20.77 8.58 -1.04
CA LEU A 66 20.08 7.85 -2.10
C LEU A 66 20.14 8.59 -3.45
N ARG A 67 19.93 9.91 -3.48
CA ARG A 67 20.03 10.72 -4.71
C ARG A 67 21.43 10.71 -5.30
N ARG A 68 22.48 10.80 -4.47
CA ARG A 68 23.88 10.75 -4.92
C ARG A 68 24.19 9.40 -5.57
N LEU A 69 23.87 8.30 -4.89
CA LEU A 69 24.10 6.94 -5.42
C LEU A 69 23.32 6.70 -6.73
N LEU A 70 22.06 7.16 -6.81
CA LEU A 70 21.27 7.01 -8.04
C LEU A 70 21.83 7.82 -9.22
N ARG A 71 22.38 9.02 -8.98
CA ARG A 71 23.02 9.82 -10.03
C ARG A 71 24.28 9.12 -10.55
N GLU A 72 25.11 8.59 -9.66
CA GLU A 72 26.32 7.85 -10.02
C GLU A 72 26.00 6.56 -10.78
N THR A 73 25.02 5.76 -10.31
CA THR A 73 24.53 4.58 -11.03
C THR A 73 24.02 4.92 -12.42
N ARG A 74 23.24 6.01 -12.58
CA ARG A 74 22.71 6.42 -13.88
C ARG A 74 23.79 6.92 -14.84
N ALA A 75 24.77 7.68 -14.34
CA ALA A 75 25.90 8.14 -15.15
C ALA A 75 26.68 6.94 -15.70
N TRP A 76 27.04 5.98 -14.84
CA TRP A 76 27.71 4.75 -15.25
C TRP A 76 26.87 3.90 -16.21
N GLN A 77 25.57 3.74 -15.96
CA GLN A 77 24.68 3.02 -16.89
C GLN A 77 24.62 3.70 -18.28
N LYS A 78 24.60 5.03 -18.33
CA LYS A 78 24.58 5.80 -19.57
C LYS A 78 25.90 5.64 -20.35
N GLU A 79 27.04 5.74 -19.67
CA GLU A 79 28.37 5.52 -20.27
C GLU A 79 28.52 4.10 -20.78
N ARG A 80 28.11 3.10 -19.99
CA ARG A 80 28.12 1.70 -20.38
C ARG A 80 27.24 1.45 -21.60
N MET A 81 26.03 2.01 -21.65
CA MET A 81 25.15 1.90 -22.82
C MET A 81 25.66 2.66 -24.04
N ALA A 82 26.42 3.74 -23.87
CA ALA A 82 27.08 4.43 -24.97
C ALA A 82 28.23 3.58 -25.53
N ALA A 83 29.08 3.03 -24.67
CA ALA A 83 30.20 2.15 -25.05
C ALA A 83 29.73 0.88 -25.78
N PHE A 84 28.62 0.26 -25.31
CA PHE A 84 28.01 -0.87 -26.02
C PHE A 84 27.46 -0.49 -27.40
N ARG A 85 26.85 0.70 -27.54
CA ARG A 85 26.34 1.18 -28.83
C ARG A 85 27.47 1.53 -29.80
N SER A 86 28.58 2.06 -29.31
CA SER A 86 29.76 2.37 -30.13
C SER A 86 30.68 1.18 -30.37
N LYS A 87 30.38 0.00 -29.81
CA LYS A 87 31.22 -1.23 -29.90
C LYS A 87 32.68 -1.01 -29.46
N ASP A 88 32.89 -0.11 -28.52
CA ASP A 88 34.20 0.25 -27.98
C ASP A 88 34.62 -0.79 -26.92
N GLN A 89 35.29 -1.86 -27.36
CA GLN A 89 35.68 -3.01 -26.52
C GLN A 89 36.56 -2.59 -25.33
N GLU A 90 37.46 -1.63 -25.53
CA GLU A 90 38.37 -1.15 -24.47
C GLU A 90 37.61 -0.45 -23.34
N LYS A 91 36.67 0.44 -23.69
CA LYS A 91 35.80 1.08 -22.69
C LYS A 91 34.84 0.11 -22.03
N ILE A 92 34.36 -0.91 -22.74
CA ILE A 92 33.49 -1.95 -22.16
C ILE A 92 34.26 -2.71 -21.07
N ASP A 93 35.52 -3.06 -21.31
CA ASP A 93 36.37 -3.77 -20.36
C ASP A 93 36.79 -2.90 -19.16
N GLU A 94 37.02 -1.60 -19.38
CA GLU A 94 37.27 -0.68 -18.27
C GLU A 94 36.03 -0.51 -17.37
N LEU A 95 34.85 -0.33 -17.97
CA LEU A 95 33.59 -0.18 -17.25
C LEU A 95 33.12 -1.48 -16.59
N SER A 96 33.48 -2.64 -17.16
CA SER A 96 33.19 -3.95 -16.56
C SER A 96 34.03 -4.18 -15.29
N LYS A 97 35.28 -3.71 -15.23
CA LYS A 97 36.07 -3.72 -13.98
C LYS A 97 35.41 -2.89 -12.86
N LYS A 98 34.79 -1.77 -13.20
CA LYS A 98 33.99 -0.96 -12.26
C LYS A 98 32.67 -1.62 -11.84
N SER A 99 32.22 -2.69 -12.53
CA SER A 99 30.94 -3.34 -12.23
C SER A 99 30.82 -3.89 -10.81
N ALA A 100 31.91 -4.38 -10.21
CA ALA A 100 31.90 -4.90 -8.84
C ALA A 100 31.59 -3.79 -7.82
N TYR A 101 32.20 -2.61 -7.99
CA TYR A 101 31.91 -1.43 -7.18
C TYR A 101 30.46 -0.95 -7.39
N MET A 102 30.01 -0.91 -8.64
CA MET A 102 28.63 -0.52 -8.98
C MET A 102 27.59 -1.49 -8.44
N ASN A 103 27.89 -2.80 -8.43
CA ASN A 103 27.03 -3.82 -7.84
C ASN A 103 26.89 -3.61 -6.33
N LYS A 104 28.00 -3.32 -5.63
CA LYS A 104 27.97 -2.99 -4.20
C LYS A 104 27.12 -1.73 -3.94
N MET A 105 27.27 -0.70 -4.76
CA MET A 105 26.47 0.52 -4.67
C MET A 105 24.98 0.25 -4.95
N ASN A 106 24.66 -0.58 -5.95
CA ASN A 106 23.28 -0.98 -6.25
C ASN A 106 22.67 -1.79 -5.11
N MET A 107 23.44 -2.65 -4.44
CA MET A 107 23.00 -3.37 -3.25
C MET A 107 22.73 -2.42 -2.09
N GLU A 108 23.54 -1.38 -1.91
CA GLU A 108 23.29 -0.35 -0.90
C GLU A 108 22.00 0.44 -1.18
N VAL A 109 21.77 0.84 -2.44
CA VAL A 109 20.51 1.44 -2.89
C VAL A 109 19.33 0.52 -2.63
N MET A 110 19.47 -0.77 -2.93
CA MET A 110 18.44 -1.77 -2.69
C MET A 110 18.15 -1.89 -1.19
N GLN A 111 19.17 -1.99 -0.33
CA GLN A 111 18.99 -2.07 1.12
C GLN A 111 18.35 -0.81 1.71
N MET A 112 18.72 0.38 1.23
CA MET A 112 18.11 1.64 1.66
C MET A 112 16.60 1.69 1.35
N ASN A 113 16.13 1.02 0.29
CA ASN A 113 14.71 0.95 -0.06
C ASN A 113 13.99 -0.28 0.52
N MET A 114 14.69 -1.42 0.66
CA MET A 114 14.11 -2.67 1.17
C MET A 114 13.92 -2.66 2.68
N ARG A 115 14.85 -2.08 3.44
CA ARG A 115 14.71 -1.94 4.90
C ARG A 115 13.42 -1.25 5.33
N PRO A 116 13.09 -0.04 4.84
CA PRO A 116 11.84 0.62 5.21
C PRO A 116 10.62 -0.14 4.68
N MET A 117 10.72 -0.80 3.52
CA MET A 117 9.64 -1.63 2.99
C MET A 117 9.34 -2.82 3.91
N MET A 118 10.34 -3.57 4.38
CA MET A 118 10.11 -4.71 5.28
C MET A 118 9.50 -4.27 6.62
N ILE A 119 10.01 -3.17 7.18
CA ILE A 119 9.52 -2.65 8.47
C ILE A 119 8.08 -2.15 8.37
N THR A 120 7.65 -1.65 7.21
CA THR A 120 6.28 -1.17 7.00
C THR A 120 5.34 -2.27 6.51
N PHE A 121 5.84 -3.21 5.69
CA PHE A 121 5.05 -4.28 5.09
C PHE A 121 4.69 -5.39 6.08
N LEU A 122 5.63 -5.79 6.95
CA LEU A 122 5.38 -6.84 7.94
C LEU A 122 4.27 -6.50 8.95
N PRO A 123 4.26 -5.34 9.63
CA PRO A 123 3.15 -4.98 10.50
C PRO A 123 1.87 -4.77 9.71
N LEU A 124 1.96 -4.26 8.48
CA LEU A 124 0.79 -4.10 7.61
C LEU A 124 0.13 -5.45 7.33
N ILE A 125 0.88 -6.46 6.90
CA ILE A 125 0.30 -7.78 6.59
C ILE A 125 -0.32 -8.44 7.84
N LEU A 126 0.28 -8.23 9.03
CA LEU A 126 -0.29 -8.69 10.29
C LEU A 126 -1.63 -8.00 10.62
N ILE A 127 -1.73 -6.69 10.39
CA ILE A 127 -3.00 -5.96 10.54
C ILE A 127 -4.06 -6.52 9.58
N PHE A 128 -3.68 -6.77 8.32
CA PHE A 128 -4.59 -7.31 7.32
C PHE A 128 -5.07 -8.74 7.62
N TYR A 129 -4.23 -9.57 8.22
CA TYR A 129 -4.56 -10.97 8.51
C TYR A 129 -5.26 -11.15 9.86
N PHE A 130 -4.86 -10.42 10.91
CA PHE A 130 -5.38 -10.63 12.27
C PHE A 130 -6.39 -9.57 12.72
N VAL A 131 -6.22 -8.31 12.31
CA VAL A 131 -6.97 -7.18 12.87
C VAL A 131 -8.18 -6.83 12.02
N LEU A 132 -8.04 -6.78 10.69
CA LEU A 132 -9.13 -6.36 9.81
C LEU A 132 -10.28 -7.37 9.65
N PRO A 133 -10.05 -8.70 9.55
CA PRO A 133 -11.14 -9.67 9.39
C PRO A 133 -12.20 -9.69 10.50
N PRO A 134 -11.87 -9.51 11.80
CA PRO A 134 -12.89 -9.40 12.84
C PRO A 134 -13.59 -8.03 12.89
N LEU A 135 -12.97 -6.97 12.32
CA LEU A 135 -13.51 -5.60 12.36
C LEU A 135 -14.40 -5.26 11.17
N PHE A 136 -14.19 -5.91 10.02
CA PHE A 136 -14.91 -5.63 8.77
C PHE A 136 -15.53 -6.89 8.18
N SER A 137 -16.64 -6.73 7.47
CA SER A 137 -17.10 -7.79 6.57
C SER A 137 -16.04 -8.02 5.49
N TYR A 138 -15.82 -9.29 5.11
CA TYR A 138 -14.86 -9.64 4.07
C TYR A 138 -15.07 -8.84 2.77
N THR A 139 -16.31 -8.47 2.47
CA THR A 139 -16.73 -7.67 1.32
C THR A 139 -17.25 -6.30 1.73
N VAL A 140 -16.88 -5.25 0.97
CA VAL A 140 -17.12 -3.84 1.36
C VAL A 140 -17.54 -2.91 0.22
N ALA A 141 -17.37 -3.33 -1.03
CA ALA A 141 -17.80 -2.59 -2.21
C ALA A 141 -18.28 -3.59 -3.28
N ILE A 142 -18.92 -3.12 -4.35
CA ILE A 142 -19.24 -3.95 -5.53
C ILE A 142 -18.71 -3.21 -6.73
N SER A 143 -17.96 -3.91 -7.58
CA SER A 143 -17.55 -3.38 -8.87
C SER A 143 -18.46 -3.87 -9.98
N PRO A 144 -18.68 -3.04 -11.01
CA PRO A 144 -19.36 -3.49 -12.22
C PRO A 144 -18.49 -4.44 -13.07
N ILE A 145 -17.17 -4.45 -12.85
CA ILE A 145 -16.19 -5.19 -13.65
C ILE A 145 -15.33 -6.07 -12.71
N PRO A 146 -14.94 -7.30 -13.09
CA PRO A 146 -13.99 -8.10 -12.33
C PRO A 146 -12.61 -7.43 -12.31
N LEU A 147 -12.04 -7.22 -11.11
CA LEU A 147 -10.74 -6.54 -10.94
C LEU A 147 -9.59 -7.53 -10.65
N ASN A 148 -9.77 -8.82 -10.94
CA ASN A 148 -8.75 -9.85 -10.74
C ASN A 148 -7.73 -9.84 -11.89
N PHE A 149 -6.79 -8.89 -11.86
CA PHE A 149 -5.74 -8.78 -12.89
C PHE A 149 -4.51 -9.65 -12.59
N VAL A 150 -4.38 -10.16 -11.37
CA VAL A 150 -3.25 -11.00 -10.96
C VAL A 150 -3.53 -12.45 -11.37
N PRO A 151 -2.69 -13.07 -12.23
CA PRO A 151 -2.86 -14.46 -12.62
C PRO A 151 -2.50 -15.38 -11.45
N GLY A 152 -3.36 -16.36 -11.19
CA GLY A 152 -3.23 -17.28 -10.06
C GLY A 152 -4.17 -16.91 -8.92
N ASP A 153 -4.93 -17.88 -8.41
CA ASP A 153 -5.98 -17.69 -7.41
C ASP A 153 -5.49 -17.28 -6.00
N PHE A 154 -4.21 -16.88 -5.88
CA PHE A 154 -3.60 -16.49 -4.61
C PHE A 154 -4.02 -15.09 -4.13
N PHE A 155 -4.38 -14.19 -5.05
CA PHE A 155 -4.79 -12.82 -4.71
C PHE A 155 -5.98 -12.37 -5.55
N GLN A 156 -7.18 -12.51 -4.98
CA GLN A 156 -8.43 -12.09 -5.62
C GLN A 156 -8.88 -10.76 -5.03
N LEU A 157 -9.11 -9.78 -5.90
CA LEU A 157 -9.63 -8.46 -5.54
C LEU A 157 -11.16 -8.43 -5.53
N THR A 158 -11.78 -9.21 -6.41
CA THR A 158 -13.23 -9.31 -6.56
C THR A 158 -13.67 -10.76 -6.46
N CYS A 159 -14.87 -10.97 -5.91
CA CYS A 159 -15.42 -12.31 -5.81
C CYS A 159 -15.80 -12.87 -7.19
N THR A 160 -15.29 -14.07 -7.50
CA THR A 160 -15.62 -14.83 -8.71
C THR A 160 -16.92 -15.59 -8.54
N ALA A 161 -17.62 -15.87 -9.66
CA ALA A 161 -18.87 -16.63 -9.65
C ALA A 161 -18.73 -18.00 -8.96
N ALA A 162 -17.58 -18.67 -9.12
CA ALA A 162 -17.30 -19.93 -8.43
C ALA A 162 -17.29 -19.81 -6.89
N LYS A 163 -16.78 -18.70 -6.35
CA LYS A 163 -16.70 -18.46 -4.90
C LYS A 163 -18.01 -18.05 -4.27
N VAL A 164 -18.89 -17.40 -5.02
CA VAL A 164 -20.26 -17.09 -4.57
C VAL A 164 -21.02 -18.39 -4.27
N ILE A 165 -20.81 -19.43 -5.07
CA ILE A 165 -21.47 -20.73 -4.90
C ILE A 165 -20.82 -21.53 -3.76
N SER A 166 -19.48 -21.52 -3.66
CA SER A 166 -18.77 -22.33 -2.67
C SER A 166 -18.74 -21.73 -1.26
N THR A 167 -18.92 -20.40 -1.12
CA THR A 167 -18.74 -19.72 0.17
C THR A 167 -19.73 -18.54 0.32
N PRO A 168 -21.04 -18.82 0.44
CA PRO A 168 -22.10 -17.80 0.45
C PRO A 168 -22.07 -16.90 1.70
N GLN A 169 -21.41 -17.34 2.78
CA GLN A 169 -21.20 -16.50 3.97
C GLN A 169 -20.22 -15.35 3.77
N ILE A 170 -19.30 -15.45 2.79
CA ILE A 170 -18.24 -14.44 2.54
C ILE A 170 -18.62 -13.53 1.37
N CYS A 171 -19.12 -14.11 0.27
CA CYS A 171 -19.56 -13.36 -0.91
C CYS A 171 -21.02 -13.64 -1.21
N LYS A 172 -21.80 -12.59 -1.44
CA LYS A 172 -23.22 -12.71 -1.79
C LYS A 172 -23.46 -12.48 -3.27
N HIS A 173 -22.63 -11.65 -3.90
CA HIS A 173 -22.76 -11.32 -5.31
C HIS A 173 -21.43 -11.48 -6.05
N VAL A 174 -21.56 -11.70 -7.36
CA VAL A 174 -20.41 -11.66 -8.27
C VAL A 174 -19.88 -10.23 -8.28
N ASN A 175 -18.55 -10.09 -8.25
CA ASN A 175 -17.85 -8.80 -8.18
C ASN A 175 -17.99 -8.03 -6.84
N ASP A 176 -18.34 -8.71 -5.74
CA ASP A 176 -18.11 -8.16 -4.41
C ASP A 176 -16.60 -7.89 -4.22
N LEU A 177 -16.24 -6.66 -3.87
CA LEU A 177 -14.88 -6.24 -3.55
C LEU A 177 -14.53 -6.61 -2.12
N TYR A 178 -13.38 -7.25 -1.96
CA TYR A 178 -12.84 -7.52 -0.65
C TYR A 178 -12.30 -6.25 0.04
N PHE A 179 -12.27 -6.24 1.38
CA PHE A 179 -11.72 -5.10 2.14
C PHE A 179 -10.27 -4.77 1.76
N TRP A 180 -9.44 -5.77 1.46
CA TRP A 180 -8.06 -5.53 1.02
C TRP A 180 -7.97 -4.91 -0.37
N ALA A 181 -8.89 -5.27 -1.27
CA ALA A 181 -8.97 -4.67 -2.59
C ALA A 181 -9.36 -3.19 -2.49
N TRP A 182 -10.36 -2.90 -1.65
CA TRP A 182 -10.80 -1.53 -1.40
C TRP A 182 -9.73 -0.67 -0.72
N TYR A 183 -9.00 -1.25 0.25
CA TYR A 183 -7.83 -0.61 0.84
C TYR A 183 -6.77 -0.28 -0.21
N PHE A 184 -6.40 -1.25 -1.06
CA PHE A 184 -5.38 -1.06 -2.09
C PHE A 184 -5.78 0.04 -3.07
N LEU A 185 -7.03 0.04 -3.54
CA LEU A 185 -7.57 1.07 -4.43
C LEU A 185 -7.52 2.46 -3.78
N SER A 186 -8.05 2.59 -2.56
CA SER A 186 -8.02 3.84 -1.81
C SER A 186 -6.59 4.34 -1.59
N SER A 187 -5.70 3.44 -1.15
CA SER A 187 -4.29 3.68 -0.93
C SER A 187 -3.59 4.20 -2.19
N ALA A 188 -3.80 3.54 -3.33
CA ALA A 188 -3.19 3.92 -4.60
C ALA A 188 -3.67 5.30 -5.06
N SER A 189 -4.96 5.59 -4.92
CA SER A 189 -5.54 6.90 -5.26
C SER A 189 -4.95 8.05 -4.44
N PHE A 190 -4.77 7.86 -3.13
CA PHE A 190 -4.25 8.91 -2.25
C PHE A 190 -2.72 8.96 -2.14
N SER A 191 -2.00 7.91 -2.59
CA SER A 191 -0.54 7.81 -2.45
C SER A 191 0.19 9.02 -3.05
N GLY A 192 -0.19 9.46 -4.26
CA GLY A 192 0.43 10.62 -4.91
C GLY A 192 0.30 11.92 -4.11
N ILE A 193 -0.88 12.16 -3.52
CA ILE A 193 -1.15 13.34 -2.69
C ILE A 193 -0.33 13.26 -1.40
N ILE A 194 -0.35 12.10 -0.74
CA ILE A 194 0.37 11.89 0.52
C ILE A 194 1.86 12.07 0.32
N MET A 195 2.45 11.52 -0.74
CA MET A 195 3.87 11.66 -1.02
C MET A 195 4.31 13.13 -1.21
N ARG A 196 3.45 13.95 -1.84
CA ARG A 196 3.70 15.40 -1.99
C ARG A 196 3.63 16.11 -0.64
N LEU A 197 2.63 15.80 0.18
CA LEU A 197 2.49 16.36 1.53
C LEU A 197 3.68 15.98 2.44
N THR A 198 4.12 14.73 2.38
CA THR A 198 5.25 14.25 3.19
C THR A 198 6.61 14.61 2.61
N LYS A 199 6.68 15.24 1.43
CA LYS A 199 7.93 15.54 0.70
C LYS A 199 8.81 14.30 0.48
N THR A 200 8.18 13.14 0.30
CA THR A 200 8.87 11.88 -0.01
C THR A 200 8.90 11.61 -1.51
N THR A 201 8.47 12.56 -2.34
CA THR A 201 8.60 12.50 -3.79
C THR A 201 10.09 12.47 -4.15
N MET A 202 10.47 11.45 -4.91
CA MET A 202 11.81 11.39 -5.49
C MET A 202 11.83 12.24 -6.76
N ASP A 203 11.94 13.55 -6.60
CA ASP A 203 12.22 14.43 -7.72
C ASP A 203 13.65 14.14 -8.19
N LEU A 204 13.73 13.43 -9.30
CA LEU A 204 14.97 13.02 -9.97
C LEU A 204 15.27 13.96 -11.16
N SER A 205 14.92 15.24 -11.01
CA SER A 205 15.39 16.30 -11.90
C SER A 205 16.89 16.57 -11.67
#